data_AF-A0A4R2N168-F1
#
_entry.id   AF-A0A4R2N168-F1
#
_cell.length_a   1.000
_cell.length_b   1.000
_cell.length_c   1.000
_cell.angle_alpha   90.00
_cell.angle_beta   90.00
_cell.angle_gamma   90.00
#
_symmetry.space_group_name_H-M   'P 1'
#
loop_
_entity.id
_entity.type
_entity.pdbx_description
1 polymer ?
#
loop_
_entity_poly.entity_id
_entity_poly.type
_entity_poly.pdbx_seq_one_letter_code
_entity_poly.pdbx_strand_id
1 'polypeptide(L)' 'MNQYLSVFVCILALTISSSIFAKRVKCKDFSNQAEAQFYMNKFGAYYLDRDKDGEACECLLGGSKYGSKLCKR' A
#
# COMPACT_ATOMS: atom_id res chain seq x y z
N MET A 1 28.14 17.37 -37.03
CA MET A 1 27.07 17.03 -36.07
C MET A 1 27.08 15.51 -35.85
N ASN A 2 28.19 15.00 -35.32
CA ASN A 2 28.41 14.58 -33.93
C ASN A 2 27.72 13.25 -33.58
N GLN A 3 28.25 12.12 -34.09
CA GLN A 3 27.74 10.76 -33.79
C GLN A 3 27.67 10.50 -32.27
N TYR A 4 28.56 11.14 -31.52
CA TYR A 4 28.58 11.12 -30.06
C TYR A 4 27.30 11.71 -29.46
N LEU A 5 26.69 12.72 -30.09
CA LEU A 5 25.43 13.32 -29.65
C LEU A 5 24.28 12.30 -29.75
N SER A 6 24.24 11.49 -30.82
CA SER A 6 23.20 10.46 -30.99
C SER A 6 23.36 9.31 -30.00
N VAL A 7 24.60 8.89 -29.72
CA VAL A 7 24.90 7.84 -28.74
C VAL A 7 24.59 8.32 -27.31
N PHE A 8 24.93 9.58 -26.99
CA PHE A 8 24.68 10.17 -25.68
C PHE A 8 23.19 10.29 -25.37
N VAL A 9 22.37 10.63 -26.38
CA VAL A 9 20.89 10.68 -26.26
C VAL A 9 20.31 9.28 -26.00
N CYS A 10 20.83 8.23 -26.64
CA CYS A 10 20.37 6.85 -26.40
C CYS A 10 20.71 6.34 -24.99
N ILE A 11 21.89 6.70 -24.45
CA ILE A 11 22.31 6.27 -23.10
C ILE A 11 21.47 6.96 -22.02
N LEU A 12 21.10 8.24 -22.21
CA LEU A 12 20.21 8.95 -21.29
C LEU A 12 18.77 8.37 -21.25
N ALA A 13 18.29 7.78 -22.35
CA ALA A 13 16.95 7.21 -22.42
C ALA A 13 16.79 5.88 -21.64
N LEU A 14 17.89 5.16 -21.38
CA LEU A 14 17.88 3.85 -20.72
C LEU A 14 17.80 3.93 -19.18
N THR A 15 17.99 5.10 -18.57
CA THR A 15 18.10 5.24 -17.10
C THR A 15 16.77 5.55 -16.40
N ILE A 16 15.67 5.76 -17.14
CA ILE A 16 14.42 6.30 -16.57
C ILE A 16 13.46 5.20 -16.06
N SER A 17 13.82 3.91 -16.15
CA SER A 17 13.00 2.81 -15.63
C SER A 17 13.13 2.62 -14.12
N SER A 18 12.89 3.68 -13.35
CA SER A 18 12.70 3.57 -11.90
C SER A 18 11.28 3.14 -11.63
N SER A 19 11.05 1.84 -11.42
CA SER A 19 9.74 1.35 -10.97
C SER A 19 9.51 1.81 -9.53
N ILE A 20 8.83 2.94 -9.34
CA ILE A 20 8.39 3.41 -8.03
C ILE A 20 7.20 2.55 -7.61
N PHE A 21 7.47 1.34 -7.12
CA PHE A 21 6.45 0.55 -6.43
C PHE A 21 6.19 1.23 -5.08
N ALA A 22 5.22 2.15 -5.06
CA ALA A 22 4.71 2.69 -3.82
C ALA A 22 4.17 1.52 -2.98
N LYS A 23 4.81 1.27 -1.85
CA LYS A 23 4.41 0.20 -0.94
C LYS A 23 3.05 0.57 -0.36
N ARG A 24 2.04 -0.27 -0.63
CA ARG A 24 0.71 -0.11 -0.03
C ARG A 24 0.81 -0.25 1.49
N VAL A 25 0.09 0.62 2.20
CA VAL A 25 -0.06 0.51 3.66
C VAL A 25 -0.71 -0.83 4.00
N LYS A 26 -0.37 -1.38 5.15
CA LYS A 26 -0.90 -2.65 5.65
C LYS A 26 -1.53 -2.40 6.99
N CYS A 27 -2.41 -3.30 7.40
CA CYS A 27 -3.04 -3.18 8.70
C CYS A 27 -2.07 -3.04 9.88
N LYS A 28 -0.89 -3.68 9.81
CA LYS A 28 0.14 -3.57 10.86
C LYS A 28 0.82 -2.20 10.95
N ASP A 29 0.58 -1.33 9.96
CA ASP A 29 1.12 0.02 9.91
C ASP A 29 0.23 1.02 10.68
N PHE A 30 -0.92 0.57 11.19
CA PHE A 30 -1.86 1.39 11.98
C PHE A 30 -1.81 1.02 13.46
N SER A 31 -2.02 2.02 14.32
CA SER A 31 -1.99 1.84 15.77
C SER A 31 -3.27 1.19 16.30
N ASN A 32 -4.40 1.47 15.63
CA ASN A 32 -5.72 0.98 16.02
C ASN A 32 -6.66 0.89 14.82
N GLN A 33 -7.79 0.22 15.02
CA GLN A 33 -8.81 0.00 13.99
C GLN A 33 -9.41 1.31 13.46
N ALA A 34 -9.63 2.32 14.32
CA ALA A 34 -10.25 3.58 13.90
C ALA A 34 -9.37 4.38 12.92
N GLU A 35 -8.06 4.39 13.13
CA GLU A 35 -7.10 4.97 12.19
C GLU A 35 -7.15 4.26 10.83
N ALA A 36 -7.17 2.93 10.84
CA ALA A 36 -7.28 2.14 9.63
C ALA A 36 -8.62 2.36 8.91
N GLN A 37 -9.72 2.46 9.65
CA GLN A 37 -11.04 2.75 9.13
C GLN A 37 -11.10 4.14 8.48
N PHE A 38 -10.57 5.15 9.16
CA PHE A 38 -10.48 6.49 8.59
C PHE A 38 -9.68 6.49 7.29
N TYR A 39 -8.53 5.80 7.27
CA TYR A 39 -7.71 5.68 6.07
C TYR A 39 -8.47 4.99 4.93
N MET A 40 -9.15 3.87 5.22
CA MET A 40 -9.99 3.18 4.24
C MET A 40 -11.04 4.10 3.64
N ASN A 41 -11.80 4.81 4.47
CA ASN A 41 -12.86 5.71 4.03
C ASN A 41 -12.33 6.89 3.22
N LYS A 42 -11.21 7.48 3.66
CA LYS A 42 -10.63 8.66 3.04
C LYS A 42 -10.00 8.37 1.68
N PHE A 43 -9.34 7.21 1.55
CA PHE A 43 -8.52 6.89 0.37
C PHE A 43 -9.08 5.74 -0.47
N GLY A 44 -10.27 5.22 -0.15
CA GLY A 44 -10.84 4.06 -0.83
C GLY A 44 -9.98 2.80 -0.67
N ALA A 45 -9.26 2.68 0.44
CA ALA A 45 -8.32 1.58 0.69
C ALA A 45 -9.05 0.32 1.16
N TYR A 46 -10.08 -0.10 0.43
CA TYR A 46 -10.96 -1.24 0.78
C TYR A 46 -10.23 -2.58 0.90
N TYR A 47 -8.99 -2.68 0.41
CA TYR A 47 -8.13 -3.85 0.63
C TYR A 47 -7.71 -4.03 2.10
N LEU A 48 -7.92 -3.02 2.95
CA LEU A 48 -7.72 -3.08 4.39
C LEU A 48 -8.85 -3.83 5.12
N ASP A 49 -10.04 -3.90 4.50
CA ASP A 49 -11.17 -4.73 4.92
C ASP A 49 -11.20 -6.00 4.03
N ARG A 50 -10.70 -7.11 4.57
CA ARG A 50 -10.45 -8.32 3.77
C ARG A 50 -11.66 -9.24 3.69
N ASP A 51 -12.49 -9.31 4.73
CA ASP A 51 -13.74 -10.08 4.78
C ASP A 51 -14.96 -9.27 4.30
N LYS A 52 -14.80 -7.96 4.08
CA LYS A 52 -15.75 -7.07 3.42
C LYS A 52 -17.02 -6.87 4.23
N ASP A 53 -16.90 -6.87 5.56
CA ASP A 53 -18.02 -6.59 6.45
C ASP A 53 -18.19 -5.08 6.75
N GLY A 54 -17.29 -4.25 6.20
CA GLY A 54 -17.29 -2.80 6.37
C GLY A 54 -16.31 -2.32 7.45
N GLU A 55 -15.73 -3.23 8.23
CA GLU A 55 -14.74 -2.90 9.25
C GLU A 55 -13.32 -3.14 8.73
N ALA A 56 -12.63 -2.03 8.43
CA ALA A 56 -11.24 -2.09 8.05
C ALA A 56 -10.43 -2.69 9.17
N CYS A 57 -9.55 -3.62 8.81
CA CYS A 57 -8.43 -3.93 9.65
C CYS A 57 -8.89 -4.32 11.08
N GLU A 58 -9.81 -5.28 11.18
CA GLU A 58 -10.26 -5.72 12.50
C GLU A 58 -9.18 -6.50 13.26
N CYS A 59 -8.83 -5.99 14.45
CA CYS A 59 -7.98 -6.55 15.53
C CYS A 59 -6.53 -6.93 15.23
N LEU A 60 -6.13 -6.60 14.03
CA LEU A 60 -4.78 -6.45 13.51
C LEU A 60 -3.62 -7.16 14.20
N LEU A 61 -3.09 -8.13 13.48
CA LEU A 61 -1.86 -7.90 12.74
C LEU A 61 -2.02 -8.46 11.32
N GLY A 62 -2.97 -7.87 10.58
CA GLY A 62 -3.26 -8.24 9.19
C GLY A 62 -4.75 -8.23 8.82
N GLY A 63 -5.62 -8.09 9.82
CA GLY A 63 -7.02 -7.67 9.67
C GLY A 63 -8.03 -8.74 9.27
N SER A 64 -9.31 -8.40 9.51
CA SER A 64 -10.51 -9.25 9.58
C SER A 64 -10.52 -10.20 10.78
N LYS A 65 -10.53 -9.63 11.98
CA LYS A 65 -10.65 -10.27 13.31
C LYS A 65 -9.37 -10.91 13.86
N TYR A 66 -8.19 -10.37 13.56
CA TYR A 66 -6.93 -11.02 13.95
C TYR A 66 -6.88 -11.34 15.46
N GLY A 67 -6.71 -12.63 15.77
CA GLY A 67 -6.67 -13.16 17.15
C GLY A 67 -8.03 -13.50 17.79
N SER A 68 -9.13 -13.50 17.04
CA SER A 68 -10.49 -13.93 17.48
C SER A 68 -10.60 -15.26 18.24
N LYS A 69 -11.62 -15.66 19.03
CA LYS A 69 -12.92 -15.14 19.55
C LYS A 69 -12.94 -13.62 19.80
N LEU A 70 -13.30 -12.94 18.72
CA LEU A 70 -13.09 -11.54 18.42
C LEU A 70 -12.09 -10.82 19.32
N CYS A 71 -10.83 -11.15 19.07
CA CYS A 71 -9.66 -10.40 19.47
C CYS A 71 -9.50 -10.40 20.99
N LYS A 72 -9.62 -11.63 21.49
CA LYS A 72 -10.10 -12.08 22.80
C LYS A 72 -9.75 -11.17 23.97
N ARG A 73 -10.74 -10.33 24.27
CA ARG A 73 -11.29 -10.18 25.61
C ARG A 73 -11.94 -11.48 26.09
#